data_AF-A0A7X9RSA1-F1
#
_entry.id   AF-A0A7X9RSA1-F1
#
_cell.length_a   1.000
_cell.length_b   1.000
_cell.length_c   1.000
_cell.angle_alpha   90.00
_cell.angle_beta   90.00
_cell.angle_gamma   90.00
#
_symmetry.space_group_name_H-M   'P 1'
#
loop_
_entity.id
_entity.type
_entity.pdbx_description
1 polymer ?
#
loop_
_entity_poly.entity_id
_entity_poly.type
_entity_poly.pdbx_seq_one_letter_code
_entity_poly.pdbx_strand_id
1 'polypeptide(L)'
;MERDNMNVTIEKVFQNKTKVHVLYWVGWLFTFTLTYGSLHGDYTSSFFTEMMQLPFRLMFVYGVIEFLVPNFLNKKKISLFFLLFGVALIGITVMTRFMFVYVITELPFFVKSQPSHDFDFHALVNSAMKLAFALMLPLIFAFFERWYNLQKETQALHEDKIEAEFAFLKSQLHPHFLFNTLNSLYSLIITKDSRAEDLVLKLSSLLRYMLYEATSKTILFSQELEYIKDYIDLEKNRYGERCKVVLEVNTNEREHTISPLLMLSFLENSFKHGLNGHTENGWIHIKINIDENDWLDFKVENSISTLMQEHKKNLGNGIGLKNVKRRLDILYKDNYQLNITSNNTYRVHMRVNLKALSSEKIMKSKEVLI
;
A
#
# COMPACT_ATOMS: atom_id res chain seq x y z
N MET A 1 6.60 -25.94 -6.77
CA MET A 1 7.32 -27.12 -6.24
C MET A 1 8.79 -26.84 -5.97
N GLU A 2 9.65 -26.54 -6.97
CA GLU A 2 11.07 -26.21 -6.70
C GLU A 2 11.27 -24.90 -5.91
N ARG A 3 10.52 -23.84 -6.24
CA ARG A 3 10.52 -22.59 -5.47
C ARG A 3 10.07 -22.78 -4.01
N ASP A 4 9.06 -23.63 -3.79
CA ASP A 4 8.51 -23.88 -2.46
C ASP A 4 9.51 -24.67 -1.59
N ASN A 5 10.18 -25.67 -2.17
CA ASN A 5 11.23 -26.44 -1.49
C ASN A 5 12.45 -25.57 -1.13
N MET A 6 12.82 -24.63 -2.00
CA MET A 6 13.91 -23.69 -1.74
C MET A 6 13.56 -22.71 -0.62
N ASN A 7 12.34 -22.17 -0.61
CA ASN A 7 11.87 -21.29 0.46
C ASN A 7 11.82 -22.00 1.82
N VAL A 8 11.32 -23.25 1.86
CA VAL A 8 11.30 -24.07 3.09
C VAL A 8 12.70 -24.36 3.63
N THR A 9 13.69 -24.54 2.75
CA THR A 9 15.08 -24.79 3.14
C THR A 9 15.74 -23.53 3.71
N ILE A 10 15.49 -22.38 3.08
CA ILE A 10 16.00 -21.07 3.53
C ILE A 10 15.39 -20.70 4.89
N GLU A 11 14.08 -20.89 5.07
CA GLU A 11 13.40 -20.61 6.34
C GLU A 11 13.93 -21.48 7.49
N LYS A 12 14.21 -22.77 7.25
CA LYS A 12 14.81 -23.67 8.25
C LYS A 12 16.22 -23.23 8.69
N VAL A 13 17.01 -22.68 7.77
CA VAL A 13 18.35 -22.15 8.09
C VAL A 13 18.24 -20.89 8.97
N PHE A 14 17.30 -19.99 8.67
CA PHE A 14 17.10 -18.78 9.48
C PHE A 14 16.39 -19.02 10.82
N GLN A 15 15.59 -20.08 10.96
CA GLN A 15 14.96 -20.44 12.22
C GLN A 15 15.96 -20.88 13.31
N ASN A 16 17.17 -21.30 12.93
CA ASN A 16 18.17 -21.81 13.88
C ASN A 16 19.45 -20.96 13.92
N LYS A 17 19.28 -19.64 14.07
CA LYS A 17 20.39 -18.67 14.14
C LYS A 17 21.50 -19.10 15.10
N THR A 18 21.12 -19.55 16.30
CA THR A 18 22.08 -19.99 17.32
C THR A 18 22.98 -21.12 16.81
N LYS A 19 22.45 -22.10 16.09
CA LYS A 19 23.26 -23.18 15.50
C LYS A 19 24.19 -22.66 14.42
N VAL A 20 23.75 -21.76 13.55
CA VAL A 20 24.58 -21.16 12.50
C VAL A 20 25.74 -20.37 13.11
N HIS A 21 25.47 -19.54 14.13
CA HIS A 21 26.50 -18.78 14.84
C HIS A 21 27.48 -19.70 15.58
N VAL A 22 27.01 -20.72 16.29
CA VAL A 22 27.89 -21.68 16.97
C VAL A 22 28.76 -22.43 15.97
N LEU A 23 28.19 -22.91 14.87
CA LEU A 23 28.94 -23.60 13.83
C LEU A 23 30.00 -22.70 13.19
N TYR A 24 29.65 -21.43 12.94
CA TYR A 24 30.59 -20.44 12.41
C TYR A 24 31.79 -20.24 13.35
N TRP A 25 31.55 -20.00 14.64
CA TRP A 25 32.64 -19.73 15.59
C TRP A 25 33.47 -20.99 15.93
N VAL A 26 32.85 -22.17 15.96
CA VAL A 26 33.56 -23.45 16.08
C VAL A 26 34.42 -23.69 14.83
N GLY A 27 33.87 -23.47 13.64
CA GLY A 27 34.60 -23.58 12.37
C GLY A 27 35.75 -22.58 12.27
N TRP A 28 35.54 -21.35 12.73
CA TRP A 28 36.59 -20.32 12.84
C TRP A 28 37.74 -20.80 13.74
N LEU A 29 37.41 -21.21 14.97
CA LEU A 29 38.39 -21.67 15.95
C LEU A 29 39.22 -22.82 15.38
N PHE A 30 38.57 -23.82 14.77
CA PHE A 30 39.24 -24.97 14.18
C PHE A 30 40.13 -24.58 12.99
N THR A 31 39.61 -23.78 12.06
CA THR A 31 40.34 -23.38 10.84
C THR A 31 41.61 -22.60 11.16
N PHE A 32 41.53 -21.61 12.05
CA PHE A 32 42.69 -20.79 12.40
C PHE A 32 43.66 -21.51 13.33
N THR A 33 43.19 -22.39 14.21
CA THR A 33 44.05 -23.27 15.01
C THR A 33 44.87 -24.18 14.10
N LEU A 34 44.25 -24.83 13.12
CA LEU A 34 44.95 -25.70 12.18
C LEU A 34 45.94 -24.92 11.30
N THR A 35 45.53 -23.75 10.81
CA THR A 35 46.36 -22.91 9.94
C THR A 35 47.61 -22.44 10.68
N TYR A 36 47.46 -21.85 11.87
CA TYR A 36 48.61 -21.36 12.63
C TYR A 36 49.43 -22.46 13.29
N GLY A 37 48.78 -23.53 13.74
CA GLY A 37 49.46 -24.71 14.28
C GLY A 37 50.32 -25.41 13.24
N SER A 38 49.84 -25.49 11.99
CA SER A 38 50.63 -26.00 10.87
C SER A 38 51.80 -25.08 10.50
N LEU A 39 51.64 -23.76 10.60
CA LEU A 39 52.68 -22.79 10.25
C LEU A 39 53.81 -22.73 11.29
N HIS A 40 53.49 -22.81 12.58
CA HIS A 40 54.46 -22.64 13.66
C HIS A 40 54.88 -23.96 14.33
N GLY A 41 54.27 -25.09 13.94
CA GLY A 41 54.52 -26.40 14.53
C GLY A 41 53.94 -26.56 15.94
N ASP A 42 53.07 -25.66 16.40
CA ASP A 42 52.48 -25.66 17.74
C ASP A 42 50.96 -25.42 17.68
N TYR A 43 50.21 -26.52 17.68
CA TYR A 43 48.75 -26.52 17.65
C TYR A 43 48.14 -26.11 18.99
N THR A 44 48.79 -26.44 20.11
CA THR A 44 48.27 -26.16 21.45
C THR A 44 48.28 -24.67 21.72
N SER A 45 49.41 -24.01 21.48
CA SER A 45 49.52 -22.55 21.62
C SER A 45 48.58 -21.81 20.65
N SER A 46 48.46 -22.30 19.41
CA SER A 46 47.53 -21.73 18.43
C SER A 46 46.08 -21.81 18.89
N PHE A 47 45.65 -22.95 19.43
CA PHE A 47 44.29 -23.15 19.94
C PHE A 47 43.97 -22.18 21.09
N PHE A 48 44.84 -22.12 22.10
CA PHE A 48 44.62 -21.24 23.25
C PHE A 48 44.65 -19.76 22.86
N THR A 49 45.52 -19.36 21.92
CA THR A 49 45.55 -17.98 21.38
C THR A 49 44.22 -17.61 20.73
N GLU A 50 43.72 -18.48 19.84
CA GLU A 50 42.47 -18.24 19.13
C GLU A 50 41.26 -18.24 20.08
N MET A 51 41.27 -19.11 21.10
CA MET A 51 40.23 -19.16 22.13
C MET A 51 40.24 -17.91 23.02
N MET A 52 41.40 -17.42 23.45
CA MET A 52 41.50 -16.20 24.27
C MET A 52 41.14 -14.92 23.49
N GLN A 53 41.37 -14.89 22.17
CA GLN A 53 40.99 -13.77 21.33
C GLN A 53 39.51 -13.79 20.91
N LEU A 54 38.85 -14.94 20.97
CA LEU A 54 37.47 -15.12 20.53
C LEU A 54 36.48 -14.10 21.13
N PRO A 55 36.48 -13.80 22.45
CA PRO A 55 35.54 -12.84 23.04
C PRO A 55 35.61 -11.44 22.42
N PHE A 56 36.81 -10.97 22.07
CA PHE A 56 36.99 -9.66 21.41
C PHE A 56 36.42 -9.64 19.99
N ARG A 57 36.53 -10.76 19.28
CA ARG A 57 35.94 -10.91 17.95
C ARG A 57 34.43 -11.00 18.02
N LEU A 58 33.88 -11.75 18.99
CA LEU A 58 32.44 -11.77 19.25
C LEU A 58 31.93 -10.35 19.54
N MET A 59 32.60 -9.63 20.44
CA MET A 59 32.25 -8.26 20.80
C MET A 59 32.24 -7.33 19.58
N PHE A 60 33.27 -7.41 18.72
CA PHE A 60 33.33 -6.60 17.51
C PHE A 60 32.24 -6.98 16.50
N VAL A 61 32.11 -8.26 16.15
CA VAL A 61 31.17 -8.72 15.12
C VAL A 61 29.72 -8.43 15.51
N TYR A 62 29.31 -8.79 16.72
CA TYR A 62 27.94 -8.51 17.17
C TYR A 62 27.72 -7.04 17.50
N GLY A 63 28.75 -6.31 17.96
CA GLY A 63 28.68 -4.86 18.09
C GLY A 63 28.42 -4.16 16.75
N VAL A 64 29.01 -4.66 15.66
CA VAL A 64 28.73 -4.15 14.32
C VAL A 64 27.32 -4.54 13.87
N ILE A 65 26.97 -5.82 13.92
CA ILE A 65 25.75 -6.37 13.32
C ILE A 65 24.48 -5.98 14.10
N GLU A 66 24.51 -6.08 15.43
CA GLU A 66 23.32 -5.87 16.28
C GLU A 66 23.20 -4.42 16.77
N PHE A 67 24.31 -3.68 16.86
CA PHE A 67 24.30 -2.30 17.37
C PHE A 67 24.57 -1.26 16.27
N LEU A 68 25.70 -1.30 15.57
CA LEU A 68 26.06 -0.25 14.61
C LEU A 68 25.13 -0.24 13.37
N VAL A 69 24.87 -1.40 12.79
CA VAL A 69 24.01 -1.51 11.60
C VAL A 69 22.59 -1.01 11.87
N PRO A 70 21.86 -1.49 12.90
CA PRO A 70 20.47 -1.06 13.14
C PRO A 70 20.32 0.39 13.57
N ASN A 71 21.28 0.92 14.34
CA ASN A 71 21.16 2.27 14.90
C ASN A 71 21.65 3.37 13.97
N PHE A 72 22.57 3.08 13.04
CA PHE A 72 23.19 4.10 12.21
C PHE A 72 23.00 3.82 10.72
N LEU A 73 23.38 2.64 10.22
CA LEU A 73 23.27 2.33 8.80
C LEU A 73 21.81 2.30 8.34
N ASN A 74 20.93 1.64 9.10
CA ASN A 74 19.51 1.52 8.78
C ASN A 74 18.77 2.85 8.87
N LYS A 75 19.23 3.75 9.75
CA LYS A 75 18.69 5.10 9.93
C LYS A 75 19.33 6.12 8.97
N LYS A 76 20.05 5.67 7.94
CA LYS A 76 20.76 6.49 6.95
C LYS A 76 21.81 7.46 7.53
N LYS A 77 22.29 7.22 8.75
CA LYS A 77 23.38 7.99 9.40
C LYS A 77 24.75 7.43 9.00
N ILE A 78 25.05 7.48 7.70
CA ILE A 78 26.18 6.76 7.08
C ILE A 78 27.54 7.26 7.59
N SER A 79 27.75 8.57 7.69
CA SER A 79 29.03 9.14 8.17
C SER A 79 29.33 8.72 9.62
N LEU A 80 28.32 8.80 10.49
CA LEU A 80 28.44 8.39 11.89
C LEU A 80 28.68 6.88 12.04
N PHE A 81 28.08 6.06 11.16
CA PHE A 81 28.38 4.63 11.12
C PHE A 81 29.86 4.37 10.83
N PHE A 82 30.42 4.95 9.76
CA PHE A 82 31.83 4.72 9.40
C PHE A 82 32.81 5.25 10.46
N LEU A 83 32.48 6.39 11.09
CA LEU A 83 33.26 6.92 12.20
C LEU A 83 33.29 5.93 13.38
N LEU A 84 32.13 5.49 13.86
CA LEU A 84 32.04 4.58 15.01
C LEU A 84 32.60 3.20 14.68
N PHE A 85 32.43 2.72 13.44
CA PHE A 85 33.04 1.48 12.96
C PHE A 85 34.57 1.56 12.99
N GLY A 86 35.16 2.66 12.48
CA GLY A 86 36.60 2.89 12.52
C GLY A 86 37.14 2.95 13.95
N VAL A 87 36.45 3.66 14.84
CA VAL A 87 36.82 3.74 16.27
C VAL A 87 36.75 2.35 16.93
N ALA A 88 35.68 1.59 16.70
CA ALA A 88 35.54 0.24 17.24
C ALA A 88 36.62 -0.72 16.68
N LEU A 89 36.91 -0.64 15.39
CA LEU A 89 37.94 -1.46 14.75
C LEU A 89 39.32 -1.18 15.33
N ILE A 90 39.71 0.11 15.45
CA ILE A 90 40.99 0.50 16.03
C ILE A 90 41.05 0.08 17.50
N GLY A 91 40.01 0.37 18.28
CA GLY A 91 39.94 0.02 19.70
C GLY A 91 40.12 -1.48 19.95
N ILE A 92 39.34 -2.33 19.25
CA ILE A 92 39.43 -3.78 19.40
C ILE A 92 40.76 -4.33 18.86
N THR A 93 41.32 -3.74 17.80
CA THR A 93 42.65 -4.12 17.28
C THR A 93 43.74 -3.85 18.33
N VAL A 94 43.72 -2.69 18.96
CA VAL A 94 44.67 -2.35 20.04
C VAL A 94 44.48 -3.26 21.24
N MET A 95 43.23 -3.54 21.66
CA MET A 95 42.94 -4.44 22.78
C MET A 95 43.41 -5.87 22.51
N THR A 96 43.14 -6.41 21.32
CA THR A 96 43.58 -7.76 20.94
C THR A 96 45.11 -7.85 20.82
N ARG A 97 45.77 -6.81 20.32
CA ARG A 97 47.24 -6.75 20.28
C ARG A 97 47.84 -6.66 21.68
N PHE A 98 47.28 -5.82 22.55
CA PHE A 98 47.68 -5.72 23.95
C PHE A 98 47.55 -7.07 24.67
N MET A 99 46.40 -7.74 24.52
CA MET A 99 46.19 -9.09 25.07
C MET A 99 47.22 -10.08 24.56
N PHE A 100 47.55 -10.04 23.26
CA PHE A 100 48.54 -10.94 22.70
C PHE A 100 49.94 -10.71 23.31
N VAL A 101 50.42 -9.47 23.34
CA VAL A 101 51.79 -9.11 23.75
C VAL A 101 52.02 -9.18 25.26
N TYR A 102 51.02 -8.84 26.08
CA TYR A 102 51.21 -8.72 27.54
C TYR A 102 50.54 -9.82 28.35
N VAL A 103 49.67 -10.62 27.74
CA VAL A 103 48.96 -11.70 28.45
C VAL A 103 49.31 -13.05 27.84
N ILE A 104 49.13 -13.22 26.52
CA ILE A 104 49.28 -14.54 25.89
C ILE A 104 50.75 -14.98 25.85
N THR A 105 51.68 -14.11 25.43
CA THR A 105 53.11 -14.45 25.33
C THR A 105 53.80 -14.63 26.69
N GLU A 106 53.24 -14.06 27.76
CA GLU A 106 53.75 -14.20 29.14
C GLU A 106 53.29 -15.49 29.83
N LEU A 107 52.38 -16.26 29.21
CA LEU A 107 51.91 -17.51 29.80
C LEU A 107 52.98 -18.62 29.71
N PRO A 108 53.16 -19.46 30.76
CA PRO A 108 54.24 -20.46 30.84
C PRO A 108 54.26 -21.51 29.72
N PHE A 109 53.14 -21.67 29.01
CA PHE A 109 52.99 -22.61 27.91
C PHE A 109 53.54 -22.10 26.57
N PHE A 110 53.84 -20.79 26.44
CA PHE A 110 54.15 -20.11 25.17
C PHE A 110 55.64 -19.77 24.97
N VAL A 111 56.54 -20.44 25.70
CA VAL A 111 57.96 -20.07 25.92
C VAL A 111 58.90 -20.29 24.71
N LYS A 112 58.44 -20.17 23.46
CA LYS A 112 59.31 -20.39 22.29
C LYS A 112 59.23 -19.40 21.14
N SER A 113 58.48 -18.31 21.27
CA SER A 113 58.48 -17.25 20.25
C SER A 113 59.28 -16.07 20.77
N GLN A 114 60.29 -15.62 20.00
CA GLN A 114 61.02 -14.39 20.32
C GLN A 114 60.03 -13.25 20.65
N PRO A 115 60.34 -12.41 21.66
CA PRO A 115 59.45 -11.34 22.05
C PRO A 115 59.36 -10.33 20.89
N SER A 116 58.30 -10.40 20.10
CA SER A 116 57.93 -9.28 19.24
C SER A 116 57.19 -8.27 20.10
N HIS A 117 57.95 -7.51 20.90
CA HIS A 117 57.44 -6.39 21.71
C HIS A 117 56.83 -5.27 20.88
N ASP A 118 56.86 -5.37 19.55
CA ASP A 118 56.50 -4.26 18.71
C ASP A 118 54.99 -4.20 18.52
N PHE A 119 54.39 -3.11 19.02
CA PHE A 119 53.22 -2.49 18.42
C PHE A 119 53.57 -1.93 17.03
N ASP A 120 54.23 -2.73 16.19
CA ASP A 120 54.56 -2.35 14.84
C ASP A 120 53.29 -2.30 14.00
N PHE A 121 53.29 -1.38 13.04
CA PHE A 121 52.22 -1.13 12.12
C PHE A 121 51.78 -2.42 11.40
N HIS A 122 52.73 -3.26 10.98
CA HIS A 122 52.41 -4.53 10.32
C HIS A 122 51.58 -5.47 11.21
N ALA A 123 51.90 -5.54 12.51
CA ALA A 123 51.15 -6.37 13.46
C ALA A 123 49.73 -5.84 13.71
N LEU A 124 49.57 -4.52 13.79
CA LEU A 124 48.26 -3.88 13.93
C LEU A 124 47.39 -4.11 12.68
N VAL A 125 47.97 -3.97 11.49
CA VAL A 125 47.28 -4.25 10.22
C VAL A 125 46.84 -5.71 10.15
N ASN A 126 47.71 -6.66 10.50
CA ASN A 126 47.34 -8.08 10.52
C ASN A 126 46.18 -8.38 11.50
N SER A 127 46.21 -7.80 12.71
CA SER A 127 45.11 -7.95 13.67
C SER A 127 43.80 -7.35 13.15
N ALA A 128 43.85 -6.18 12.52
CA ALA A 128 42.68 -5.55 11.90
C ALA A 128 42.13 -6.38 10.73
N MET A 129 43.00 -6.95 9.89
CA MET A 129 42.59 -7.83 8.78
C MET A 129 41.88 -9.10 9.28
N LYS A 130 42.36 -9.71 10.37
CA LYS A 130 41.67 -10.86 10.99
C LYS A 130 40.27 -10.48 11.50
N LEU A 131 40.13 -9.31 12.13
CA LEU A 131 38.83 -8.81 12.59
C LEU A 131 37.88 -8.52 11.41
N ALA A 132 38.39 -7.90 10.34
CA ALA A 132 37.61 -7.67 9.13
C ALA A 132 37.17 -8.99 8.47
N PHE A 133 38.05 -9.99 8.42
CA PHE A 133 37.72 -11.31 7.90
C PHE A 133 36.68 -12.04 8.78
N ALA A 134 36.76 -11.91 10.11
CA ALA A 134 35.76 -12.44 11.05
C ALA A 134 34.38 -11.79 10.88
N LEU A 135 34.33 -10.54 10.41
CA LEU A 135 33.06 -9.86 10.16
C LEU A 135 32.42 -10.27 8.83
N MET A 136 33.21 -10.66 7.82
CA MET A 136 32.74 -10.80 6.44
C MET A 136 31.55 -11.76 6.28
N LEU A 137 31.68 -13.02 6.72
CA LEU A 137 30.61 -14.01 6.57
C LEU A 137 29.37 -13.70 7.43
N PRO A 138 29.50 -13.34 8.72
CA PRO A 138 28.36 -12.89 9.52
C PRO A 138 27.63 -11.69 8.92
N LEU A 139 28.37 -10.73 8.36
CA LEU A 139 27.79 -9.55 7.73
C LEU A 139 27.01 -9.92 6.45
N ILE A 140 27.59 -10.76 5.59
CA ILE A 140 26.90 -11.28 4.39
C ILE A 140 25.61 -12.01 4.78
N PHE A 141 25.67 -12.87 5.80
CA PHE A 141 24.50 -13.59 6.29
C PHE A 141 23.42 -12.65 6.84
N ALA A 142 23.81 -11.65 7.66
CA ALA A 142 22.89 -10.65 8.20
C ALA A 142 22.22 -9.81 7.09
N PHE A 143 22.99 -9.42 6.06
CA PHE A 143 22.43 -8.73 4.89
C PHE A 143 21.48 -9.62 4.10
N PHE A 144 21.83 -10.88 3.87
CA PHE A 144 21.00 -11.83 3.13
C PHE A 144 19.69 -12.12 3.87
N GLU A 145 19.74 -12.33 5.19
CA GLU A 145 18.55 -12.49 6.02
C GLU A 145 17.63 -11.28 5.89
N ARG A 146 18.19 -10.08 6.05
CA ARG A 146 17.42 -8.85 6.00
C ARG A 146 16.81 -8.62 4.61
N TRP A 147 17.58 -8.89 3.56
CA TRP A 147 17.10 -8.80 2.18
C TRP A 147 15.95 -9.79 1.94
N TYR A 148 16.07 -11.03 2.42
CA TYR A 148 15.02 -12.04 2.28
C TYR A 148 13.74 -11.66 3.03
N ASN A 149 13.86 -11.17 4.26
CA ASN A 149 12.70 -10.71 5.05
C ASN A 149 12.03 -9.49 4.40
N LEU A 150 12.82 -8.56 3.88
CA LEU A 150 12.30 -7.40 3.16
C LEU A 150 11.56 -7.82 1.88
N GLN A 151 12.10 -8.78 1.12
CA GLN A 151 11.44 -9.33 -0.06
C GLN A 151 10.07 -9.95 0.30
N LYS A 152 10.02 -10.73 1.38
CA LYS A 152 8.77 -11.34 1.88
C LYS A 152 7.74 -10.29 2.29
N GLU A 153 8.16 -9.26 3.01
CA GLU A 153 7.30 -8.13 3.40
C GLU A 153 6.79 -7.36 2.18
N THR A 154 7.66 -7.08 1.19
CA THR A 154 7.25 -6.41 -0.04
C THR A 154 6.26 -7.23 -0.87
N GLN A 155 6.42 -8.55 -0.88
CA GLN A 155 5.49 -9.45 -1.58
C GLN A 155 4.12 -9.45 -0.91
N ALA A 156 4.07 -9.56 0.42
CA ALA A 156 2.81 -9.50 1.18
C ALA A 156 2.10 -8.15 0.96
N LEU A 157 2.83 -7.02 1.02
CA LEU A 157 2.26 -5.70 0.73
C LEU A 157 1.73 -5.57 -0.71
N HIS A 158 2.37 -6.26 -1.66
CA HIS A 158 1.89 -6.27 -3.04
C HIS A 158 0.58 -7.06 -3.19
N GLU A 159 0.47 -8.21 -2.50
CA GLU A 159 -0.75 -9.02 -2.47
C GLU A 159 -1.90 -8.26 -1.80
N ASP A 160 -1.67 -7.66 -0.62
CA ASP A 160 -2.65 -6.83 0.09
C ASP A 160 -3.13 -5.66 -0.79
N LYS A 161 -2.21 -5.04 -1.54
CA LYS A 161 -2.56 -3.96 -2.47
C LYS A 161 -3.47 -4.46 -3.60
N ILE A 162 -3.15 -5.59 -4.22
CA ILE A 162 -3.96 -6.17 -5.29
C ILE A 162 -5.35 -6.52 -4.75
N GLU A 163 -5.44 -7.11 -3.56
CA GLU A 163 -6.73 -7.44 -2.94
C GLU A 163 -7.55 -6.17 -2.65
N ALA A 164 -6.91 -5.12 -2.13
CA ALA A 164 -7.57 -3.84 -1.88
C ALA A 164 -8.06 -3.17 -3.17
N GLU A 165 -7.25 -3.18 -4.25
CA GLU A 165 -7.65 -2.68 -5.56
C GLU A 165 -8.81 -3.50 -6.13
N PHE A 166 -8.75 -4.83 -6.07
CA PHE A 166 -9.83 -5.71 -6.51
C PHE A 166 -11.12 -5.48 -5.72
N ALA A 167 -11.05 -5.37 -4.39
CA ALA A 167 -12.19 -5.06 -3.54
C ALA A 167 -12.78 -3.68 -3.86
N PHE A 168 -11.93 -2.69 -4.13
CA PHE A 168 -12.36 -1.37 -4.58
C PHE A 168 -13.10 -1.44 -5.92
N LEU A 169 -12.54 -2.10 -6.95
CA LEU A 169 -13.22 -2.30 -8.22
C LEU A 169 -14.56 -3.04 -8.04
N LYS A 170 -14.59 -4.10 -7.23
CA LYS A 170 -15.83 -4.84 -6.93
C LYS A 170 -16.87 -3.96 -6.24
N SER A 171 -16.44 -3.03 -5.38
CA SER A 171 -17.34 -2.09 -4.69
C SER A 171 -17.96 -1.05 -5.63
N GLN A 172 -17.34 -0.77 -6.78
CA GLN A 172 -17.91 0.10 -7.80
C GLN A 172 -19.06 -0.56 -8.57
N LEU A 173 -19.15 -1.89 -8.56
CA LEU A 173 -20.31 -2.60 -9.09
C LEU A 173 -21.41 -2.60 -8.02
N HIS A 174 -22.55 -1.97 -8.30
CA HIS A 174 -23.72 -1.95 -7.41
C HIS A 174 -24.45 -3.30 -7.50
N PRO A 175 -24.17 -4.30 -6.63
CA PRO A 175 -24.58 -5.69 -6.91
C PRO A 175 -26.10 -5.84 -6.82
N HIS A 176 -26.71 -5.10 -5.89
CA HIS A 176 -28.16 -5.06 -5.73
C HIS A 176 -28.87 -4.48 -6.97
N PHE A 177 -28.33 -3.40 -7.55
CA PHE A 177 -28.84 -2.86 -8.81
C PHE A 177 -28.75 -3.93 -9.91
N LEU A 178 -27.59 -4.58 -10.04
CA LEU A 178 -27.35 -5.60 -11.07
C LEU A 178 -28.30 -6.79 -10.95
N PHE A 179 -28.47 -7.37 -9.75
CA PHE A 179 -29.40 -8.47 -9.52
C PHE A 179 -30.84 -8.09 -9.86
N ASN A 180 -31.27 -6.88 -9.47
CA ASN A 180 -32.62 -6.43 -9.75
C ASN A 180 -32.85 -6.18 -11.24
N THR A 181 -31.88 -5.58 -11.94
CA THR A 181 -31.97 -5.36 -13.38
C THR A 181 -32.03 -6.69 -14.14
N LEU A 182 -31.26 -7.70 -13.71
CA LEU A 182 -31.35 -9.06 -14.26
C LEU A 182 -32.73 -9.72 -14.00
N ASN A 183 -33.31 -9.52 -12.82
CA ASN A 183 -34.66 -10.02 -12.51
C ASN A 183 -35.73 -9.34 -13.38
N SER A 184 -35.63 -8.03 -13.59
CA SER A 184 -36.52 -7.31 -14.51
C SER A 184 -36.36 -7.81 -15.95
N LEU A 185 -35.13 -8.04 -16.41
CA LEU A 185 -34.85 -8.62 -17.72
C LEU A 185 -35.49 -10.02 -17.85
N TYR A 186 -35.30 -10.88 -16.85
CA TYR A 186 -35.90 -12.21 -16.83
C TYR A 186 -37.43 -12.15 -16.94
N SER A 187 -38.06 -11.22 -16.21
CA SER A 187 -39.51 -10.99 -16.31
C SER A 187 -39.92 -10.57 -17.72
N LEU A 188 -39.21 -9.63 -18.36
CA LEU A 188 -39.51 -9.18 -19.72
C LEU A 188 -39.34 -10.29 -20.76
N ILE A 189 -38.31 -11.13 -20.60
CA ILE A 189 -38.06 -12.30 -21.47
C ILE A 189 -39.21 -13.30 -21.35
N ILE A 190 -39.67 -13.63 -20.13
CA ILE A 190 -40.81 -14.53 -19.92
C ILE A 190 -42.08 -13.98 -20.56
N THR A 191 -42.32 -12.66 -20.43
CA THR A 191 -43.51 -12.01 -20.99
C THR A 191 -43.40 -11.73 -22.49
N LYS A 192 -42.27 -12.07 -23.13
CA LYS A 192 -41.98 -11.78 -24.56
C LYS A 192 -42.13 -10.30 -24.90
N ASP A 193 -41.73 -9.43 -23.98
CA ASP A 193 -41.79 -8.00 -24.14
C ASP A 193 -40.63 -7.51 -25.00
N SER A 194 -40.90 -6.70 -26.04
CA SER A 194 -39.89 -6.18 -26.96
C SER A 194 -38.85 -5.28 -26.30
N ARG A 195 -39.13 -4.76 -25.10
CA ARG A 195 -38.18 -3.97 -24.30
C ARG A 195 -37.02 -4.79 -23.75
N ALA A 196 -37.09 -6.12 -23.77
CA ALA A 196 -36.02 -6.97 -23.26
C ALA A 196 -34.68 -6.74 -23.98
N GLU A 197 -34.71 -6.55 -25.31
CA GLU A 197 -33.51 -6.31 -26.12
C GLU A 197 -32.83 -4.98 -25.78
N ASP A 198 -33.62 -3.91 -25.66
CA ASP A 198 -33.15 -2.57 -25.24
C ASP A 198 -32.54 -2.62 -23.82
N LEU A 199 -33.18 -3.34 -22.90
CA LEU A 199 -32.70 -3.50 -21.53
C LEU A 199 -31.33 -4.20 -21.47
N VAL A 200 -31.08 -5.20 -22.33
CA VAL A 200 -29.78 -5.90 -22.43
C VAL A 200 -28.69 -4.95 -22.94
N LEU A 201 -28.97 -4.17 -23.99
CA LEU A 201 -28.01 -3.22 -24.55
C LEU A 201 -27.62 -2.14 -23.53
N LYS A 202 -28.61 -1.56 -22.85
CA LYS A 202 -28.39 -0.57 -21.78
C LYS A 202 -27.59 -1.15 -20.62
N LEU A 203 -27.92 -2.37 -20.17
CA LEU A 203 -27.16 -3.04 -19.12
C LEU A 203 -25.69 -3.30 -19.52
N SER A 204 -25.45 -3.70 -20.77
CA SER A 204 -24.11 -3.93 -21.32
C SER A 204 -23.29 -2.64 -21.41
N SER A 205 -23.90 -1.55 -21.87
CA SER A 205 -23.31 -0.20 -21.88
C SER A 205 -22.88 0.24 -20.48
N LEU A 206 -23.77 0.06 -19.51
CA LEU A 206 -23.59 0.46 -18.12
C LEU A 206 -22.45 -0.34 -17.44
N LEU A 207 -22.38 -1.65 -17.68
CA LEU A 207 -21.28 -2.49 -17.22
C LEU A 207 -19.94 -2.08 -17.85
N ARG A 208 -19.93 -1.80 -19.16
CA ARG A 208 -18.71 -1.36 -19.87
C ARG A 208 -18.18 -0.05 -19.29
N TYR A 209 -19.05 0.93 -19.08
CA TYR A 209 -18.65 2.20 -18.48
C TYR A 209 -18.06 2.00 -17.07
N MET A 210 -18.68 1.16 -16.22
CA MET A 210 -18.17 0.91 -14.86
C MET A 210 -16.81 0.21 -14.86
N LEU A 211 -16.59 -0.73 -15.79
CA LEU A 211 -15.35 -1.52 -15.83
C LEU A 211 -14.17 -0.79 -16.46
N TYR A 212 -14.42 0.09 -17.44
CA TYR A 212 -13.35 0.73 -18.21
C TYR A 212 -13.25 2.23 -17.95
N GLU A 213 -14.37 2.96 -18.02
CA GLU A 213 -14.37 4.43 -17.99
C GLU A 213 -14.32 4.99 -16.56
N ALA A 214 -15.03 4.37 -15.62
CA ALA A 214 -15.11 4.84 -14.23
C ALA A 214 -13.81 4.71 -13.43
N THR A 215 -12.82 3.98 -13.96
CA THR A 215 -11.46 3.87 -13.38
C THR A 215 -10.59 5.08 -13.69
N SER A 216 -10.98 5.89 -14.67
CA SER A 216 -10.28 7.13 -15.05
C SER A 216 -10.48 8.23 -14.01
N LYS A 217 -9.52 9.16 -13.92
CA LYS A 217 -9.64 10.33 -13.03
C LYS A 217 -10.76 11.28 -13.47
N THR A 218 -10.93 11.42 -14.77
CA THR A 218 -11.90 12.30 -15.43
C THR A 218 -12.39 11.63 -16.70
N ILE A 219 -13.63 11.91 -17.08
CA ILE A 219 -14.25 11.48 -18.33
C ILE A 219 -14.93 12.68 -19.00
N LEU A 220 -15.38 12.53 -20.25
CA LEU A 220 -16.21 13.55 -20.88
C LEU A 220 -17.56 13.65 -20.17
N PHE A 221 -18.06 14.87 -19.97
CA PHE A 221 -19.38 15.10 -19.40
C PHE A 221 -20.50 14.43 -20.22
N SER A 222 -20.33 14.38 -21.55
CA SER A 222 -21.25 13.67 -22.45
C SER A 222 -21.37 12.19 -22.10
N GLN A 223 -20.26 11.53 -21.77
CA GLN A 223 -20.24 10.12 -21.36
C GLN A 223 -20.93 9.90 -20.01
N GLU A 224 -20.69 10.77 -19.02
CA GLU A 224 -21.41 10.72 -17.73
C GLU A 224 -22.92 10.94 -17.95
N LEU A 225 -23.29 11.87 -18.82
CA LEU A 225 -24.69 12.19 -19.10
C LEU A 225 -25.42 11.04 -19.81
N GLU A 226 -24.78 10.40 -20.78
CA GLU A 226 -25.29 9.20 -21.45
C GLU A 226 -25.52 8.08 -20.43
N TYR A 227 -24.53 7.83 -19.58
CA TYR A 227 -24.63 6.84 -18.51
C TYR A 227 -25.78 7.14 -17.53
N ILE A 228 -25.98 8.40 -17.16
CA ILE A 228 -27.10 8.82 -16.29
C ILE A 228 -28.45 8.57 -16.96
N LYS A 229 -28.57 8.82 -18.27
CA LYS A 229 -29.80 8.55 -19.02
C LYS A 229 -30.10 7.05 -19.05
N ASP A 230 -29.11 6.22 -19.38
CA ASP A 230 -29.25 4.76 -19.39
C ASP A 230 -29.66 4.23 -18.02
N TYR A 231 -29.01 4.72 -16.95
CA TYR A 231 -29.35 4.35 -15.57
C TYR A 231 -30.80 4.71 -15.21
N ILE A 232 -31.24 5.93 -15.53
CA ILE A 232 -32.63 6.38 -15.29
C ILE A 232 -33.63 5.50 -16.03
N ASP A 233 -33.34 5.13 -17.26
CA ASP A 233 -34.22 4.30 -18.07
C ASP A 233 -34.35 2.87 -17.51
N LEU A 234 -33.25 2.28 -17.03
CA LEU A 234 -33.28 0.98 -16.36
C LEU A 234 -34.11 1.04 -15.07
N GLU A 235 -33.92 2.09 -14.27
CA GLU A 235 -34.68 2.32 -13.04
C GLU A 235 -36.17 2.57 -13.30
N LYS A 236 -36.52 3.34 -14.34
CA LYS A 236 -37.91 3.53 -14.78
C LYS A 236 -38.57 2.19 -15.15
N ASN A 237 -37.86 1.34 -15.89
CA ASN A 237 -38.36 0.00 -16.23
C ASN A 237 -38.57 -0.87 -14.98
N ARG A 238 -37.71 -0.74 -13.95
CA ARG A 238 -37.85 -1.48 -12.69
C ARG A 238 -39.09 -1.07 -11.89
N TYR A 239 -39.33 0.24 -11.78
CA TYR A 239 -40.42 0.75 -10.96
C TYR A 239 -41.76 0.80 -11.69
N GLY A 240 -41.74 0.88 -13.02
CA GLY A 240 -42.93 1.04 -13.86
C GLY A 240 -43.71 2.31 -13.50
N GLU A 241 -45.04 2.24 -13.58
CA GLU A 241 -45.94 3.36 -13.28
C GLU A 241 -45.90 3.84 -11.83
N ARG A 242 -45.23 3.13 -10.92
CA ARG A 242 -45.14 3.50 -9.49
C ARG A 242 -44.24 4.72 -9.24
N CYS A 243 -43.42 5.10 -10.21
CA CYS A 243 -42.50 6.23 -10.09
C CYS A 243 -42.48 7.11 -11.34
N LYS A 244 -42.81 8.39 -11.18
CA LYS A 244 -42.63 9.38 -12.24
C LYS A 244 -41.24 10.01 -12.18
N VAL A 245 -40.41 9.78 -13.19
CA VAL A 245 -39.07 10.38 -13.28
C VAL A 245 -39.02 11.39 -14.42
N VAL A 246 -38.69 12.63 -14.10
CA VAL A 246 -38.53 13.74 -15.05
C VAL A 246 -37.06 14.15 -15.07
N LEU A 247 -36.47 14.16 -16.27
CA LEU A 247 -35.09 14.61 -16.52
C LEU A 247 -35.13 15.82 -17.45
N GLU A 248 -34.62 16.95 -16.97
CA GLU A 248 -34.42 18.16 -17.75
C GLU A 248 -32.92 18.40 -17.90
N VAL A 249 -32.44 18.52 -19.15
CA VAL A 249 -31.03 18.74 -19.46
C VAL A 249 -30.91 19.98 -20.33
N ASN A 250 -30.11 20.94 -19.88
CA ASN A 250 -29.76 22.14 -20.62
C ASN A 250 -28.25 22.34 -20.59
N THR A 251 -27.57 21.95 -21.67
CA THR A 251 -26.11 21.95 -21.75
C THR A 251 -25.66 22.79 -22.93
N ASN A 252 -24.50 23.43 -22.81
CA ASN A 252 -23.86 24.07 -23.95
C ASN A 252 -23.21 23.02 -24.88
N GLU A 253 -22.83 23.42 -26.10
CA GLU A 253 -22.19 22.53 -27.09
C GLU A 253 -20.70 22.27 -26.80
N ARG A 254 -20.15 22.81 -25.70
CA ARG A 254 -18.73 22.67 -25.36
C ARG A 254 -18.46 21.31 -24.74
N GLU A 255 -17.30 20.73 -25.07
CA GLU A 255 -16.82 19.53 -24.39
C GLU A 255 -16.25 19.88 -23.02
N HIS A 256 -16.79 19.24 -21.98
CA HIS A 256 -16.33 19.38 -20.60
C HIS A 256 -15.86 18.04 -20.07
N THR A 257 -15.02 18.08 -19.03
CA THR A 257 -14.65 16.90 -18.26
C THR A 257 -15.27 16.93 -16.87
N ILE A 258 -15.59 15.74 -16.36
CA ILE A 258 -16.13 15.55 -15.02
C ILE A 258 -15.50 14.33 -14.36
N SER A 259 -15.46 14.33 -13.04
CA SER A 259 -15.16 13.14 -12.25
C SER A 259 -16.25 12.06 -12.48
N PRO A 260 -15.91 10.83 -12.88
CA PRO A 260 -16.90 9.80 -13.21
C PRO A 260 -17.75 9.39 -12.01
N LEU A 261 -19.00 8.97 -12.23
CA LEU A 261 -19.97 8.51 -11.22
C LEU A 261 -20.36 9.57 -10.17
N LEU A 262 -20.04 10.84 -10.39
CA LEU A 262 -20.30 11.90 -9.42
C LEU A 262 -21.81 12.19 -9.30
N MET A 263 -22.50 12.32 -10.44
CA MET A 263 -23.94 12.55 -10.46
C MET A 263 -24.70 11.28 -10.05
N LEU A 264 -24.18 10.12 -10.44
CA LEU A 264 -24.80 8.82 -10.15
C LEU A 264 -24.99 8.62 -8.65
N SER A 265 -23.98 8.97 -7.84
CA SER A 265 -24.02 8.78 -6.38
C SER A 265 -25.23 9.46 -5.72
N PHE A 266 -25.67 10.61 -6.22
CA PHE A 266 -26.86 11.30 -5.72
C PHE A 266 -28.15 10.73 -6.31
N LEU A 267 -28.10 10.32 -7.57
CA LEU A 267 -29.22 9.71 -8.26
C LEU A 267 -29.61 8.37 -7.63
N GLU A 268 -28.63 7.50 -7.34
CA GLU A 268 -28.89 6.23 -6.66
C GLU A 268 -29.56 6.43 -5.30
N ASN A 269 -29.08 7.41 -4.53
CA ASN A 269 -29.67 7.76 -3.24
C ASN A 269 -31.13 8.19 -3.42
N SER A 270 -31.45 8.89 -4.51
CA SER A 270 -32.81 9.36 -4.78
C SER A 270 -33.75 8.21 -5.13
N PHE A 271 -33.31 7.23 -5.94
CA PHE A 271 -34.08 6.01 -6.21
C PHE A 271 -34.22 5.12 -4.97
N LYS A 272 -33.12 4.92 -4.22
CA LYS A 272 -33.10 4.08 -3.02
C LYS A 272 -33.97 4.65 -1.90
N HIS A 273 -33.92 5.95 -1.65
CA HIS A 273 -34.65 6.55 -0.54
C HIS A 273 -36.06 7.03 -0.93
N GLY A 274 -36.28 7.39 -2.20
CA GLY A 274 -37.57 7.88 -2.66
C GLY A 274 -38.63 6.80 -2.88
N LEU A 275 -38.22 5.57 -3.17
CA LEU A 275 -39.10 4.51 -3.71
C LEU A 275 -39.08 3.20 -2.92
N ASN A 276 -38.75 3.25 -1.63
CA ASN A 276 -38.73 2.08 -0.75
C ASN A 276 -40.14 1.52 -0.51
N GLY A 277 -40.64 0.69 -1.42
CA GLY A 277 -41.74 -0.29 -1.27
C GLY A 277 -43.13 0.22 -0.86
N HIS A 278 -43.26 1.45 -0.37
CA HIS A 278 -44.45 1.97 0.32
C HIS A 278 -44.85 3.38 -0.17
N THR A 279 -44.18 3.89 -1.22
CA THR A 279 -44.53 5.15 -1.85
C THR A 279 -45.39 4.85 -3.07
N GLU A 280 -46.72 4.85 -2.93
CA GLU A 280 -47.61 4.94 -4.09
C GLU A 280 -47.42 6.33 -4.73
N ASN A 281 -47.21 6.38 -6.05
CA ASN A 281 -46.95 7.61 -6.81
C ASN A 281 -45.68 8.38 -6.40
N GLY A 282 -44.57 7.66 -6.22
CA GLY A 282 -43.27 8.31 -6.01
C GLY A 282 -42.86 9.17 -7.21
N TRP A 283 -42.06 10.20 -6.98
CA TRP A 283 -41.53 11.03 -8.06
C TRP A 283 -40.09 11.45 -7.83
N ILE A 284 -39.35 11.59 -8.92
CA ILE A 284 -37.97 12.08 -8.95
C ILE A 284 -37.84 13.11 -10.08
N HIS A 285 -37.42 14.32 -9.74
CA HIS A 285 -37.17 15.40 -10.67
C HIS A 285 -35.68 15.71 -10.70
N ILE A 286 -35.09 15.65 -11.89
CA ILE A 286 -33.65 15.81 -12.11
C ILE A 286 -33.48 16.97 -13.08
N LYS A 287 -32.68 17.96 -12.70
CA LYS A 287 -32.30 19.07 -13.57
C LYS A 287 -30.78 19.14 -13.66
N ILE A 288 -30.30 19.20 -14.89
CA ILE A 288 -28.88 19.31 -15.21
C ILE A 288 -28.71 20.53 -16.10
N ASN A 289 -27.98 21.53 -15.63
CA ASN A 289 -27.70 22.74 -16.37
C ASN A 289 -26.20 23.05 -16.37
N ILE A 290 -25.64 23.43 -17.51
CA ILE A 290 -24.28 24.00 -17.57
C ILE A 290 -24.41 25.47 -17.95
N ASP A 291 -23.91 26.36 -17.08
CA ASP A 291 -23.92 27.79 -17.37
C ASP A 291 -22.77 28.22 -18.31
N GLU A 292 -22.80 29.47 -18.76
CA GLU A 292 -21.77 30.01 -19.68
C GLU A 292 -20.36 30.07 -19.07
N ASN A 293 -20.26 30.02 -17.73
CA ASN A 293 -19.02 30.01 -16.97
C ASN A 293 -18.51 28.60 -16.67
N ASP A 294 -19.12 27.58 -17.31
CA ASP A 294 -18.78 26.16 -17.20
C ASP A 294 -18.99 25.61 -15.78
N TRP A 295 -19.94 26.19 -15.03
CA TRP A 295 -20.47 25.56 -13.83
C TRP A 295 -21.60 24.61 -14.16
N LEU A 296 -21.42 23.35 -13.77
CA LEU A 296 -22.49 22.37 -13.74
C LEU A 296 -23.37 22.61 -12.51
N ASP A 297 -24.63 22.94 -12.75
CA ASP A 297 -25.72 22.98 -11.77
C ASP A 297 -26.55 21.70 -11.89
N PHE A 298 -26.40 20.83 -10.90
CA PHE A 298 -27.08 19.54 -10.80
C PHE A 298 -28.05 19.56 -9.62
N LYS A 299 -29.33 19.34 -9.90
CA LYS A 299 -30.40 19.29 -8.90
C LYS A 299 -31.16 17.97 -9.02
N VAL A 300 -31.33 17.29 -7.90
CA VAL A 300 -32.22 16.13 -7.81
C VAL A 300 -33.16 16.35 -6.63
N GLU A 301 -34.44 16.13 -6.87
CA GLU A 301 -35.47 16.20 -5.85
C GLU A 301 -36.37 14.96 -5.94
N ASN A 302 -36.65 14.33 -4.81
CA ASN A 302 -37.56 13.18 -4.76
C ASN A 302 -38.52 13.25 -3.58
N SER A 303 -39.67 12.58 -3.76
CA SER A 303 -40.60 12.30 -2.67
C SER A 303 -39.93 11.44 -1.59
N ILE A 304 -40.24 11.70 -0.31
CA ILE A 304 -39.80 10.87 0.83
C ILE A 304 -40.95 9.94 1.23
N SER A 305 -40.67 8.65 1.49
CA SER A 305 -41.72 7.74 1.96
C SER A 305 -42.25 8.15 3.34
N THR A 306 -43.52 7.87 3.62
CA THR A 306 -44.20 8.18 4.89
C THR A 306 -43.48 7.60 6.12
N LEU A 307 -42.89 6.40 6.01
CA LEU A 307 -42.09 5.75 7.07
C LEU A 307 -40.73 6.44 7.34
N MET A 308 -40.14 7.11 6.36
CA MET A 308 -38.88 7.86 6.56
C MET A 308 -39.10 9.23 7.23
N GLN A 309 -40.33 9.74 7.27
CA GLN A 309 -40.65 10.94 8.05
C GLN A 309 -40.52 10.70 9.56
N GLU A 310 -40.71 9.46 10.04
CA GLU A 310 -40.54 9.09 11.45
C GLU A 310 -39.05 8.95 11.84
N HIS A 311 -38.16 8.63 10.88
CA HIS A 311 -36.72 8.48 11.07
C HIS A 311 -35.90 9.65 10.48
N LYS A 312 -36.37 10.89 10.66
CA LYS A 312 -35.75 12.14 10.16
C LYS A 312 -34.26 12.32 10.46
N LYS A 313 -33.70 11.63 11.48
CA LYS A 313 -32.32 11.87 11.95
C LYS A 313 -31.19 11.31 11.08
N ASN A 314 -31.45 10.35 10.18
CA ASN A 314 -30.37 9.61 9.50
C ASN A 314 -30.28 9.78 7.97
N LEU A 315 -31.15 10.59 7.33
CA LEU A 315 -31.16 10.75 5.87
C LEU A 315 -29.91 11.46 5.29
N GLY A 316 -29.13 12.18 6.10
CA GLY A 316 -27.98 12.97 5.64
C GLY A 316 -26.59 12.37 5.93
N ASN A 317 -26.49 11.29 6.70
CA ASN A 317 -25.22 10.77 7.25
C ASN A 317 -24.79 9.41 6.67
N GLY A 318 -25.37 9.00 5.54
CA GLY A 318 -24.97 7.77 4.86
C GLY A 318 -23.48 7.80 4.45
N ILE A 319 -22.81 6.65 4.53
CA ILE A 319 -21.40 6.48 4.13
C ILE A 319 -21.16 6.99 2.69
N GLY A 320 -22.13 6.81 1.79
CA GLY A 320 -22.08 7.31 0.41
C GLY A 320 -21.95 8.82 0.30
N LEU A 321 -22.72 9.59 1.09
CA LEU A 321 -22.66 11.06 1.10
C LEU A 321 -21.34 11.58 1.64
N LYS A 322 -20.80 10.94 2.69
CA LYS A 322 -19.49 11.27 3.24
C LYS A 322 -18.37 11.04 2.20
N ASN A 323 -18.47 9.96 1.43
CA ASN A 323 -17.51 9.65 0.38
C ASN A 323 -17.58 10.65 -0.79
N VAL A 324 -18.79 11.03 -1.22
CA VAL A 324 -18.98 12.05 -2.27
C VAL A 324 -18.45 13.40 -1.84
N LYS A 325 -18.73 13.84 -0.61
CA LYS A 325 -18.22 15.10 -0.07
C LYS A 325 -16.69 15.11 -0.03
N ARG A 326 -16.07 14.05 0.50
CA ARG A 326 -14.61 13.90 0.50
C ARG A 326 -14.02 13.94 -0.92
N ARG A 327 -14.69 13.31 -1.89
CA ARG A 327 -14.27 13.33 -3.30
C ARG A 327 -14.35 14.72 -3.89
N LEU A 328 -15.41 15.48 -3.61
CA LEU A 328 -15.55 16.88 -4.00
C LEU A 328 -14.45 17.75 -3.39
N ASP A 329 -14.15 17.58 -2.10
CA ASP A 329 -13.07 18.30 -1.40
C ASP A 329 -11.69 18.07 -2.06
N ILE A 330 -11.40 16.83 -2.46
CA ILE A 330 -10.11 16.47 -3.07
C ILE A 330 -10.01 17.01 -4.50
N LEU A 331 -11.05 16.82 -5.31
CA LEU A 331 -11.00 17.07 -6.75
C LEU A 331 -11.31 18.52 -7.12
N TYR A 332 -12.25 19.15 -6.43
CA TYR A 332 -12.73 20.50 -6.76
C TYR A 332 -12.31 21.55 -5.73
N LYS A 333 -11.94 21.15 -4.50
CA LYS A 333 -11.52 22.04 -3.41
C LYS A 333 -12.57 23.13 -3.17
N ASP A 334 -12.22 24.41 -3.36
CA ASP A 334 -13.14 25.54 -3.19
C ASP A 334 -14.06 25.79 -4.40
N ASN A 335 -13.96 24.96 -5.46
CA ASN A 335 -14.71 25.12 -6.71
C ASN A 335 -15.98 24.26 -6.76
N TYR A 336 -16.61 24.02 -5.61
CA TYR A 336 -17.91 23.37 -5.55
C TYR A 336 -18.80 23.94 -4.44
N GLN A 337 -20.11 23.74 -4.61
CA GLN A 337 -21.12 24.00 -3.60
C GLN A 337 -22.03 22.76 -3.52
N LEU A 338 -22.32 22.30 -2.32
CA LEU A 338 -23.23 21.17 -2.10
C LEU A 338 -24.21 21.53 -0.98
N ASN A 339 -25.51 21.55 -1.32
CA ASN A 339 -26.57 21.74 -0.36
C ASN A 339 -27.55 20.57 -0.43
N ILE A 340 -27.88 20.01 0.74
CA ILE A 340 -28.74 18.84 0.86
C ILE A 340 -29.78 19.13 1.93
N THR A 341 -31.04 19.07 1.56
CA THR A 341 -32.17 19.39 2.44
C THR A 341 -33.18 18.25 2.44
N SER A 342 -33.70 17.92 3.62
CA SER A 342 -34.59 16.79 3.86
C SER A 342 -35.73 17.27 4.76
N ASN A 343 -36.72 17.94 4.15
CA ASN A 343 -37.92 18.39 4.87
C ASN A 343 -39.11 17.50 4.46
N ASN A 344 -39.92 17.96 3.51
CA ASN A 344 -41.03 17.20 2.93
C ASN A 344 -40.60 16.41 1.68
N THR A 345 -39.56 16.89 1.02
CA THR A 345 -38.87 16.24 -0.11
C THR A 345 -37.39 16.16 0.22
N TYR A 346 -36.71 15.19 -0.39
CA TYR A 346 -35.25 15.11 -0.33
C TYR A 346 -34.71 15.83 -1.55
N ARG A 347 -33.91 16.88 -1.33
CA ARG A 347 -33.34 17.70 -2.39
C ARG A 347 -31.84 17.78 -2.24
N VAL A 348 -31.14 17.49 -3.33
CA VAL A 348 -29.70 17.70 -3.51
C VAL A 348 -29.51 18.78 -4.56
N HIS A 349 -28.70 19.78 -4.24
CA HIS A 349 -28.23 20.79 -5.17
C HIS A 349 -26.70 20.83 -5.11
N MET A 350 -26.07 20.39 -6.19
CA MET A 350 -24.63 20.41 -6.36
C MET A 350 -24.29 21.38 -7.48
N ARG A 351 -23.34 22.28 -7.22
CA ARG A 351 -22.69 23.08 -8.25
C ARG A 351 -21.20 22.78 -8.26
N VAL A 352 -20.63 22.46 -9.41
CA VAL A 352 -19.18 22.23 -9.58
C VAL A 352 -18.66 23.01 -10.77
N ASN A 353 -17.47 23.58 -10.66
CA ASN A 353 -16.80 24.21 -11.78
C ASN A 353 -16.03 23.16 -12.60
N LEU A 354 -16.45 22.93 -13.85
CA LEU A 354 -15.85 21.90 -14.70
C LEU A 354 -14.41 22.25 -15.13
N LYS A 355 -14.02 23.53 -15.14
CA LYS A 355 -12.63 23.95 -15.41
C LYS A 355 -11.65 23.55 -14.31
N ALA A 356 -12.12 23.24 -13.10
CA ALA A 356 -11.23 22.82 -12.01
C ALA A 356 -10.48 21.52 -12.35
N LEU A 357 -11.02 20.70 -13.25
CA LEU A 357 -10.48 19.41 -13.67
C LEU A 357 -9.69 19.46 -14.99
N SER A 358 -9.48 20.64 -15.59
CA SER A 358 -8.66 20.74 -16.81
C SER A 358 -7.22 20.26 -16.55
N SER A 359 -6.67 19.58 -17.55
CA SER A 359 -5.45 18.75 -17.50
C SER A 359 -4.20 19.43 -16.90
N GLU A 360 -4.11 20.76 -16.91
CA GLU A 360 -2.98 21.50 -16.32
C GLU A 360 -2.95 21.53 -14.78
N LYS A 361 -4.10 21.52 -14.09
CA LYS A 361 -4.14 21.67 -12.62
C LYS A 361 -3.87 20.38 -11.85
N ILE A 362 -4.22 19.22 -12.42
CA ILE A 362 -4.02 17.90 -11.79
C ILE A 362 -2.54 17.49 -11.76
N MET A 363 -1.71 18.02 -12.67
CA MET A 363 -0.26 17.81 -12.65
C MET A 363 0.42 18.50 -11.46
N LYS A 364 -0.06 19.67 -11.02
CA LYS A 364 0.51 20.41 -9.87
C LYS A 364 0.15 19.81 -8.50
N SER A 365 -0.86 18.95 -8.40
CA SER A 365 -1.18 18.26 -7.14
C SER A 365 -0.31 17.01 -6.88
N LYS A 366 0.63 16.68 -7.77
CA LYS A 366 1.56 15.55 -7.60
C LYS A 366 2.53 15.71 -6.42
N GLU A 367 2.79 16.92 -5.93
CA GLU A 367 3.79 17.16 -4.88
C GLU A 367 3.29 16.96 -3.44
N VAL A 368 2.00 16.69 -3.21
CA VAL A 368 1.43 16.64 -1.84
C VAL A 368 0.99 15.23 -1.42
N LEU A 369 1.18 14.21 -2.26
CA LEU A 369 0.71 12.84 -2.00
C LEU A 369 1.76 11.74 -2.27
N ILE A 370 3.04 12.06 -2.06
CA ILE A 370 4.10 11.05 -1.85
C ILE A 370 4.49 11.05 -0.38
#